data_AF-A0A925GPL7-F1
#
_entry.id   AF-A0A925GPL7-F1
#
_cell.length_a   1.000
_cell.length_b   1.000
_cell.length_c   1.000
_cell.angle_alpha   90.00
_cell.angle_beta   90.00
_cell.angle_gamma   90.00
#
_symmetry.space_group_name_H-M   'P 1'
#
loop_
_entity.id
_entity.type
_entity.pdbx_description
1 polymer ?
#
loop_
_entity_poly.entity_id
_entity_poly.type
_entity_poly.pdbx_seq_one_letter_code
_entity_poly.pdbx_strand_id
1 'polypeptide(L)'
;MRGDIDIGQRTFGMFKSAGLEKVTIRAAVVALQDNHPYMRMSVTAVAAMRQHIVSAGLSTEAELDDLLINVETRANDPQTCQRTFTVTQVWGRKPLTQ
;
A
#
# COMPACT_ATOMS: atom_id res chain seq x y z
N MET A 1 -13.61 -6.12 -4.91
CA MET A 1 -12.34 -6.15 -5.69
C MET A 1 -11.27 -6.74 -4.79
N ARG A 2 -10.62 -7.86 -5.15
CA ARG A 2 -9.48 -8.38 -4.38
C ARG A 2 -8.22 -7.67 -4.89
N GLY A 3 -7.63 -6.82 -4.05
CA GLY A 3 -6.33 -6.20 -4.31
C GLY A 3 -5.21 -7.04 -3.71
N ASP A 4 -4.03 -7.01 -4.33
CA ASP A 4 -2.79 -7.60 -3.81
C ASP A 4 -1.80 -6.46 -3.55
N ILE A 5 -1.58 -6.13 -2.27
CA ILE A 5 -0.71 -5.02 -1.87
C ILE A 5 0.77 -5.31 -2.15
N ASP A 6 1.13 -6.59 -2.29
CA ASP A 6 2.48 -7.07 -2.51
C ASP A 6 2.73 -7.47 -3.97
N ILE A 7 1.78 -7.20 -4.87
CA ILE A 7 1.89 -7.57 -6.29
C ILE A 7 3.18 -7.06 -6.94
N GLY A 8 3.69 -5.92 -6.46
CA GLY A 8 4.95 -5.34 -6.91
C GLY A 8 6.16 -6.26 -6.82
N GLN A 9 6.17 -7.20 -5.86
CA GLN A 9 7.23 -8.21 -5.71
C GLN A 9 7.23 -9.22 -6.87
N ARG A 10 6.10 -9.39 -7.57
CA ARG A 10 5.91 -10.36 -8.65
C ARG A 10 5.82 -9.72 -10.03
N THR A 11 5.42 -8.46 -10.12
CA THR A 11 5.17 -7.76 -11.41
C THR A 11 6.37 -7.82 -12.37
N PHE A 12 7.60 -7.73 -11.86
CA PHE A 12 8.81 -7.88 -12.68
C PHE A 12 8.89 -9.24 -13.39
N GLY A 13 8.67 -10.31 -12.63
CA GLY A 13 8.64 -11.67 -13.18
C GLY A 13 7.45 -11.89 -14.11
N MET A 14 6.30 -11.28 -13.83
CA MET A 14 5.12 -11.33 -14.70
C MET A 14 5.40 -10.69 -16.06
N PHE A 15 6.10 -9.54 -16.11
CA PHE A 15 6.48 -8.89 -17.37
C PHE A 15 7.41 -9.76 -18.20
N LYS A 16 8.42 -10.39 -17.56
CA LYS A 16 9.30 -11.35 -18.25
C LYS A 16 8.53 -12.57 -18.77
N SER A 17 7.64 -13.12 -17.96
CA SER A 17 6.82 -14.29 -18.32
C SER A 17 5.85 -13.98 -19.47
N ALA A 18 5.44 -12.72 -19.62
CA ALA A 18 4.64 -12.23 -20.73
C ALA A 18 5.47 -11.98 -22.02
N GLY A 19 6.76 -12.28 -22.04
CA GLY A 19 7.63 -12.13 -23.20
C GLY A 19 8.14 -10.70 -23.44
N LEU A 20 8.01 -9.79 -22.47
CA LEU A 20 8.62 -8.47 -22.58
C LEU A 20 10.14 -8.56 -22.44
N GLU A 21 10.84 -7.79 -23.26
CA GLU A 21 12.30 -7.66 -23.24
C GLU A 21 12.73 -6.39 -22.50
N LYS A 22 14.01 -6.34 -22.09
CA LYS A 22 14.61 -5.18 -21.40
C LYS A 22 13.76 -4.71 -20.21
N VAL A 23 13.19 -5.68 -19.48
CA VAL A 23 12.34 -5.41 -18.32
C VAL A 23 13.21 -4.83 -17.21
N THR A 24 12.80 -3.69 -16.69
CA THR A 24 13.43 -3.01 -15.56
C THR A 24 12.37 -2.65 -14.53
N ILE A 25 12.83 -2.41 -13.30
CA ILE A 25 11.98 -2.08 -12.16
C ILE A 25 12.59 -0.91 -11.40
N ARG A 26 11.73 -0.04 -10.92
CA ARG A 26 12.04 0.97 -9.89
C ARG A 26 11.15 0.75 -8.69
N ALA A 27 11.76 0.72 -7.51
CA ALA A 27 11.07 0.81 -6.25
C ALA A 27 11.14 2.25 -5.74
N ALA A 28 10.03 2.76 -5.21
CA ALA A 28 9.95 4.08 -4.60
C ALA A 28 9.23 4.00 -3.25
N VAL A 29 9.83 4.66 -2.26
CA VAL A 29 9.24 4.88 -0.93
C VAL A 29 9.31 6.37 -0.67
N VAL A 30 8.20 6.96 -0.26
CA VAL A 30 8.10 8.39 0.03
C VAL A 30 8.00 8.57 1.54
N ALA A 31 8.84 9.44 2.10
CA ALA A 31 8.68 9.91 3.48
C ALA A 31 7.53 10.91 3.54
N LEU A 32 6.69 10.76 4.56
CA LEU A 32 5.51 11.56 4.82
C LEU A 32 5.72 12.30 6.14
N GLN A 33 5.63 13.62 6.13
CA GLN A 33 5.78 14.49 7.30
C GLN A 33 4.68 15.55 7.33
N ASP A 34 4.68 16.42 8.34
CA ASP A 34 3.84 17.62 8.41
C ASP A 34 2.34 17.34 8.20
N ASN A 35 1.83 16.30 8.86
CA ASN A 35 0.42 15.87 8.79
C ASN A 35 -0.04 15.48 7.37
N HIS A 36 0.88 15.08 6.48
CA HIS A 36 0.57 14.70 5.10
C HIS A 36 -0.66 13.76 5.04
N PRO A 37 -1.67 14.03 4.19
CA PRO A 37 -2.94 13.31 4.20
C PRO A 37 -2.81 11.77 4.12
N TYR A 38 -1.79 11.31 3.39
CA TYR A 38 -1.50 9.88 3.22
C TYR A 38 -1.10 9.15 4.51
N MET A 39 -0.73 9.87 5.58
CA MET A 39 -0.50 9.28 6.91
C MET A 39 -1.78 8.73 7.55
N ARG A 40 -2.96 9.15 7.05
CA ARG A 40 -4.29 8.68 7.49
C ARG A 40 -4.94 7.69 6.53
N MET A 41 -4.21 7.22 5.51
CA MET A 41 -4.76 6.31 4.51
C MET A 41 -5.34 5.03 5.14
N SER A 42 -4.68 4.48 6.17
CA SER A 42 -5.16 3.31 6.91
C SER A 42 -6.47 3.59 7.66
N VAL A 43 -6.66 4.79 8.20
CA VAL A 43 -7.91 5.20 8.87
C VAL A 43 -9.08 5.11 7.88
N THR A 44 -8.91 5.72 6.70
CA THR A 44 -9.94 5.67 5.65
C THR A 44 -10.21 4.24 5.16
N ALA A 45 -9.17 3.43 4.99
CA ALA A 45 -9.30 2.05 4.54
C ALA A 45 -10.03 1.17 5.57
N VAL A 46 -9.67 1.29 6.85
CA VAL A 46 -10.31 0.55 7.95
C VAL A 46 -11.75 1.00 8.13
N ALA A 47 -12.04 2.31 8.07
CA ALA A 47 -13.41 2.81 8.15
C ALA A 47 -14.32 2.19 7.08
N ALA A 48 -13.83 2.06 5.83
CA ALA A 48 -14.56 1.43 4.75
C ALA A 48 -14.74 -0.10 4.91
N MET A 49 -13.85 -0.76 5.66
CA MET A 49 -13.85 -2.23 5.84
C MET A 49 -14.28 -2.68 7.23
N ARG A 50 -14.64 -1.77 8.13
CA ARG A 50 -14.88 -2.05 9.56
C ARG A 50 -15.78 -3.25 9.79
N GLN A 51 -16.96 -3.26 9.18
CA GLN A 51 -17.92 -4.36 9.34
C GLN A 51 -17.34 -5.70 8.87
N HIS A 52 -16.53 -5.70 7.80
CA HIS A 52 -15.88 -6.92 7.32
C HIS A 52 -14.79 -7.41 8.27
N ILE A 53 -14.02 -6.50 8.87
CA ILE A 53 -12.96 -6.83 9.83
C ILE A 53 -13.57 -7.48 11.08
N VAL A 54 -14.63 -6.88 11.63
CA VAL A 54 -15.32 -7.39 12.83
C VAL A 54 -16.04 -8.70 12.55
N SER A 55 -16.80 -8.79 11.45
CA SER A 55 -17.51 -10.03 11.08
C SER A 55 -16.59 -11.20 10.74
N ALA A 56 -15.38 -10.91 10.25
CA ALA A 56 -14.34 -11.92 10.04
C ALA A 56 -13.60 -12.33 11.34
N GLY A 57 -13.92 -11.71 12.48
CA GLY A 57 -13.27 -11.97 13.76
C GLY A 57 -11.80 -11.55 13.83
N LEU A 58 -11.38 -10.62 12.95
CA LEU A 58 -10.00 -10.14 12.89
C LEU A 58 -9.68 -9.11 13.97
N SER A 59 -10.71 -8.44 14.50
CA SER A 59 -10.64 -7.51 15.64
C SER A 59 -12.05 -7.23 16.16
N THR A 60 -12.15 -6.64 17.36
CA THR A 60 -13.41 -6.13 17.92
C THR A 60 -13.65 -4.66 17.54
N GLU A 61 -14.89 -4.18 17.69
CA GLU A 61 -15.21 -2.75 17.49
C GLU A 61 -14.37 -1.84 18.38
N ALA A 62 -14.22 -2.20 19.67
CA ALA A 62 -13.46 -1.42 20.63
C ALA A 62 -11.95 -1.38 20.30
N GLU A 63 -11.37 -2.52 19.92
CA GLU A 63 -9.98 -2.58 19.47
C GLU A 63 -9.76 -1.74 18.21
N LEU A 64 -10.71 -1.73 17.27
CA LEU A 64 -10.61 -0.90 16.08
C LEU A 64 -10.69 0.59 16.42
N ASP A 65 -11.55 1.00 17.35
CA ASP A 65 -11.61 2.38 17.83
C ASP A 65 -10.27 2.81 18.42
N ASP A 66 -9.70 1.99 19.31
CA ASP A 66 -8.39 2.27 19.94
C ASP A 66 -7.25 2.35 18.90
N LEU A 67 -7.23 1.44 17.93
CA LEU A 67 -6.22 1.44 16.86
C LEU A 67 -6.34 2.68 15.97
N LEU A 68 -7.55 3.10 15.62
CA LEU A 68 -7.79 4.27 14.79
C LEU A 68 -7.37 5.56 15.52
N ILE A 69 -7.72 5.70 16.80
CA ILE A 69 -7.28 6.84 17.63
C ILE A 69 -5.75 6.91 17.65
N ASN A 70 -5.07 5.79 17.88
CA ASN A 70 -3.60 5.75 17.91
C ASN A 70 -2.97 6.16 16.56
N VAL A 71 -3.53 5.70 15.45
CA VAL A 71 -3.06 6.09 14.11
C VAL A 71 -3.29 7.59 13.88
N GLU A 72 -4.45 8.13 14.26
CA GLU A 72 -4.73 9.55 14.14
C GLU A 72 -3.82 10.41 15.01
N THR A 73 -3.61 10.03 16.27
CA THR A 73 -2.66 10.72 17.16
C THR A 73 -1.28 10.79 16.53
N ARG A 74 -0.78 9.66 16.01
CA ARG A 74 0.54 9.61 15.38
C ARG A 74 0.59 10.38 14.06
N ALA A 75 -0.47 10.34 13.26
CA ALA A 75 -0.55 11.10 12.01
C ALA A 75 -0.66 12.63 12.23
N ASN A 76 -0.97 13.06 13.45
CA ASN A 76 -1.01 14.45 13.88
C ASN A 76 0.25 14.90 14.66
N ASP A 77 1.15 13.98 15.00
CA ASP A 77 2.35 14.30 15.79
C ASP A 77 3.42 14.94 14.88
N PRO A 78 3.72 16.24 15.06
CA PRO A 78 4.68 16.97 14.23
C PRO A 78 6.13 16.48 14.39
N GLN A 79 6.42 15.66 15.42
CA GLN A 79 7.75 15.07 15.64
C GLN A 79 7.90 13.71 14.96
N THR A 80 6.88 13.23 14.25
CA THR A 80 6.92 11.92 13.58
C THR A 80 6.79 12.04 12.08
N CYS A 81 7.43 11.10 11.39
CA CYS A 81 7.21 10.86 9.97
C CYS A 81 6.75 9.42 9.75
N GLN A 82 6.11 9.19 8.61
CA GLN A 82 5.76 7.86 8.11
C GLN A 82 6.40 7.63 6.75
N ARG A 83 6.28 6.41 6.24
CA ARG A 83 6.69 6.06 4.89
C ARG A 83 5.51 5.44 4.17
N THR A 84 5.40 5.68 2.87
CA THR A 84 4.48 4.90 2.04
C THR A 84 4.88 3.42 2.04
N PHE A 85 3.95 2.56 1.59
CA PHE A 85 4.34 1.25 1.06
C PHE A 85 5.31 1.41 -0.11
N THR A 86 5.98 0.31 -0.49
CA THR A 86 6.88 0.32 -1.63
C THR A 86 6.06 0.32 -2.92
N VAL A 87 6.11 1.42 -3.66
CA VAL A 87 5.52 1.48 -4.99
C VAL A 87 6.55 0.93 -5.98
N THR A 88 6.18 -0.11 -6.72
CA THR A 88 7.00 -0.63 -7.81
C THR A 88 6.48 -0.15 -9.15
N GLN A 89 7.35 0.39 -9.98
CA GLN A 89 7.08 0.68 -11.38
C GLN A 89 7.89 -0.31 -12.21
N VAL A 90 7.23 -1.04 -13.10
CA VAL A 90 7.86 -2.05 -13.97
C VAL A 90 7.56 -1.70 -15.42
N TRP A 91 8.58 -1.72 -16.27
CA TRP A 91 8.42 -1.46 -17.70
C TRP A 91 9.39 -2.32 -18.52
N GLY A 92 8.99 -2.64 -19.74
CA GLY A 92 9.76 -3.42 -20.70
C GLY A 92 9.33 -3.07 -22.13
N ARG A 93 9.93 -3.73 -23.12
CA ARG A 93 9.61 -3.54 -24.53
C ARG A 93 8.99 -4.81 -25.10
N LYS A 94 7.98 -4.66 -25.96
CA LYS A 94 7.49 -5.77 -26.77
C LYS A 94 8.61 -6.20 -27.73
N PRO A 95 8.83 -7.50 -27.95
CA PRO A 95 9.73 -7.97 -29.00
C PRO A 95 9.33 -7.37 -30.34
N LEU A 96 10.30 -6.95 -31.14
CA LEU A 96 10.04 -6.65 -32.54
C LEU A 96 9.76 -8.00 -33.22
N THR A 97 8.53 -8.20 -33.68
CA THR A 97 8.21 -9.34 -34.56
C THR A 97 9.19 -9.33 -35.73
N GLN A 98 9.91 -10.43 -35.93
CA GLN A 98 10.52 -10.72 -37.23
C GLN A 98 9.44 -11.10 -38.23
#